data_AF-A0A179B4K9-F1
#
_entry.id   AF-A0A179B4K9-F1
#
_cell.length_a   1.000
_cell.length_b   1.000
_cell.length_c   1.000
_cell.angle_alpha   90.00
_cell.angle_beta   90.00
_cell.angle_gamma   90.00
#
_symmetry.space_group_name_H-M   'P 1'
#
loop_
_entity.id
_entity.type
_entity.pdbx_description
1 polymer ?
#
loop_
_entity_poly.entity_id
_entity_poly.type
_entity_poly.pdbx_seq_one_letter_code
_entity_poly.pdbx_strand_id
1 'polypeptide(L)'
;MATNGRLKSKIGQRDLEYFKTAYGERMAKDPFFANAFGLTLGANNTLRLASLASTTNHFSEDSAREVRAILGSSLILTTGGLRNSLDADGRNLWNAWNAGLDGIKYDFDTSLKQQRARYLDGLNELGPSYWNGKEASAKGAGKPGYYLISGMIADAAKSCAHLGLGDAFLNGKHAIADDIVSWDYKHPGPFAPPNVEYRPPLTKTWDPIQNMLVGMGGNAAASRTFLATEAPFAVKNTVDQPTSLVRYLVGHRRLLPYQSENEMFYLDYGNALGEIIDEASSDTHQPQSPYVVREFLQGYTDGLSQSDAEYEGQDRFGYFNRGLREKSGDILKEYGSDLADEISGPTGVAGATAGSSGKKGDYHLALTQNLVMSMHKADSDFFKDIAFSKKAKSTLVDSLKRGFEKNLEAAYRENKGSSSSEDIKYEIKIIKTKYINIFNTIDTESLAADLYMTEDGSLSDLNTISLQIIAQGAGSFPEDQIGGMLADAKLGGNGPASSESNEDEIKVCERLLRRRTRLSSNVDNAEVKTMTRIIVNENDTSYKNQAIEFNRKVTDSNRRFMDEQGNWLVGINPKTGVVTGDDARVQQYINFVKTGWRP
;
A
#
# COMPACT_ATOMS: atom_id res chain seq x y z
N MET A 1 19.74 -33.54 -20.68
CA MET A 1 20.68 -32.74 -21.49
C MET A 1 21.54 -33.70 -22.31
N ALA A 2 21.98 -33.32 -23.50
CA ALA A 2 23.08 -34.04 -24.16
C ALA A 2 24.39 -33.76 -23.41
N THR A 3 25.37 -34.65 -23.53
CA THR A 3 26.70 -34.59 -22.89
C THR A 3 27.54 -33.35 -23.21
N ASN A 4 27.04 -32.44 -24.07
CA ASN A 4 27.70 -31.21 -24.52
C ASN A 4 26.90 -29.93 -24.21
N GLY A 5 25.96 -29.97 -23.26
CA GLY A 5 25.15 -28.79 -22.87
C GLY A 5 24.07 -28.39 -23.89
N ARG A 6 23.96 -29.08 -25.03
CA ARG A 6 22.87 -28.86 -25.99
C ARG A 6 21.60 -29.58 -25.54
N LEU A 7 20.46 -28.90 -25.69
CA LEU A 7 19.15 -29.52 -25.53
C LEU A 7 18.97 -30.60 -26.59
N LYS A 8 18.34 -31.73 -26.20
CA LYS A 8 17.93 -32.76 -27.16
C LYS A 8 17.01 -32.11 -28.20
N SER A 9 17.12 -32.54 -29.46
CA SER A 9 16.27 -32.04 -30.55
C SER A 9 14.78 -32.36 -30.34
N LYS A 10 14.48 -33.41 -29.57
CA LYS A 10 13.13 -33.75 -29.06
C LYS A 10 13.22 -34.01 -27.56
N ILE A 11 12.39 -33.31 -26.79
CA ILE A 11 12.26 -33.48 -25.34
C ILE A 11 10.86 -34.06 -25.09
N GLY A 12 10.78 -35.24 -24.46
CA GLY A 12 9.50 -35.87 -24.12
C GLY A 12 9.14 -35.72 -22.64
N GLN A 13 7.92 -36.13 -22.25
CA GLN A 13 7.45 -36.11 -20.85
C GLN A 13 8.45 -36.80 -19.89
N ARG A 14 8.98 -37.98 -20.25
CA ARG A 14 9.95 -38.71 -19.41
C ARG A 14 11.24 -37.95 -19.17
N ASP A 15 11.72 -37.16 -20.15
CA ASP A 15 12.92 -36.34 -19.97
C ASP A 15 12.66 -35.21 -18.95
N LEU A 16 11.46 -34.64 -18.94
CA LEU A 16 11.06 -33.62 -17.97
C LEU A 16 10.79 -34.18 -16.57
N GLU A 17 10.16 -35.36 -16.46
CA GLU A 17 10.00 -36.03 -15.15
C GLU A 17 11.36 -36.36 -14.53
N TYR A 18 12.31 -36.82 -15.36
CA TYR A 18 13.69 -37.01 -14.92
C TYR A 18 14.32 -35.68 -14.50
N PHE A 19 14.17 -34.62 -15.31
CA PHE A 19 14.68 -33.29 -14.97
C PHE A 19 14.13 -32.76 -13.65
N LYS A 20 12.81 -32.87 -13.45
CA LYS A 20 12.11 -32.51 -12.21
C LYS A 20 12.68 -33.28 -11.02
N THR A 21 12.76 -34.60 -11.13
CA THR A 21 13.24 -35.47 -10.05
C THR A 21 14.71 -35.21 -9.71
N ALA A 22 15.54 -35.01 -10.72
CA ALA A 22 16.99 -34.83 -10.54
C ALA A 22 17.37 -33.44 -10.01
N TYR A 23 16.63 -32.40 -10.41
CA TYR A 23 17.07 -31.01 -10.20
C TYR A 23 16.06 -30.11 -9.49
N GLY A 24 14.77 -30.46 -9.47
CA GLY A 24 13.71 -29.55 -9.04
C GLY A 24 13.84 -29.08 -7.60
N GLU A 25 14.04 -30.01 -6.65
CA GLU A 25 14.21 -29.65 -5.23
C GLU A 25 15.45 -28.78 -5.02
N ARG A 26 16.56 -29.16 -5.65
CA ARG A 26 17.83 -28.45 -5.49
C ARG A 26 17.76 -27.05 -6.09
N MET A 27 16.97 -26.85 -7.15
CA MET A 27 16.83 -25.56 -7.80
C MET A 27 16.14 -24.49 -6.97
N ALA A 28 15.16 -24.89 -6.17
CA ALA A 28 14.48 -23.99 -5.26
C ALA A 28 15.25 -23.79 -3.94
N LYS A 29 16.21 -24.68 -3.62
CA LYS A 29 16.88 -24.72 -2.30
C LYS A 29 18.33 -24.26 -2.30
N ASP A 30 19.09 -24.52 -3.35
CA ASP A 30 20.53 -24.26 -3.43
C ASP A 30 20.78 -23.11 -4.41
N PRO A 31 20.98 -21.87 -3.91
CA PRO A 31 21.10 -20.71 -4.78
C PRO A 31 22.39 -20.69 -5.59
N PHE A 32 23.44 -21.38 -5.15
CA PHE A 32 24.68 -21.54 -5.91
C PHE A 32 24.49 -22.48 -7.09
N PHE A 33 23.83 -23.62 -6.87
CA PHE A 33 23.47 -24.54 -7.94
C PHE A 33 22.53 -23.89 -8.95
N ALA A 34 21.50 -23.19 -8.47
CA ALA A 34 20.52 -22.54 -9.31
C ALA A 34 21.12 -21.46 -10.22
N ASN A 35 22.06 -20.69 -9.69
CA ASN A 35 22.81 -19.71 -10.45
C ASN A 35 23.73 -20.37 -11.49
N ALA A 36 24.55 -21.34 -11.08
CA ALA A 36 25.48 -22.04 -11.97
C ALA A 36 24.73 -22.73 -13.13
N PHE A 37 23.59 -23.34 -12.84
CA PHE A 37 22.75 -23.94 -13.86
C PHE A 37 22.22 -22.90 -14.84
N GLY A 38 21.69 -21.77 -14.38
CA GLY A 38 21.12 -20.76 -15.27
C GLY A 38 22.16 -20.17 -16.21
N LEU A 39 23.36 -19.87 -15.70
CA LEU A 39 24.50 -19.41 -16.51
C LEU A 39 24.96 -20.47 -17.53
N THR A 40 24.90 -21.76 -17.17
CA THR A 40 25.27 -22.87 -18.07
C THR A 40 24.20 -23.15 -19.12
N LEU A 41 22.92 -23.05 -18.75
CA LEU A 41 21.80 -23.28 -19.66
C LEU A 41 21.75 -22.17 -20.72
N GLY A 42 21.91 -20.91 -20.29
CA GLY A 42 21.87 -19.73 -21.17
C GLY A 42 20.46 -19.31 -21.58
N ALA A 43 20.29 -18.01 -21.87
CA ALA A 43 18.98 -17.38 -22.09
C ALA A 43 18.13 -18.07 -23.17
N ASN A 44 18.73 -18.38 -24.33
CA ASN A 44 18.03 -19.02 -25.45
C ASN A 44 17.44 -20.39 -25.08
N ASN A 45 18.21 -21.23 -24.37
CA ASN A 45 17.72 -22.55 -23.96
C ASN A 45 16.69 -22.43 -22.83
N THR A 46 16.86 -21.47 -21.91
CA THR A 46 15.84 -21.17 -20.89
C THR A 46 14.49 -20.85 -21.53
N LEU A 47 14.44 -19.91 -22.48
CA LEU A 47 13.20 -19.52 -23.15
C LEU A 47 12.64 -20.61 -24.06
N ARG A 48 13.50 -21.36 -24.75
CA ARG A 48 13.07 -22.51 -25.53
C ARG A 48 12.36 -23.56 -24.68
N LEU A 49 12.91 -23.90 -23.50
CA LEU A 49 12.28 -24.85 -22.58
C LEU A 49 10.98 -24.30 -22.00
N ALA A 50 10.95 -23.03 -21.60
CA ALA A 50 9.76 -22.39 -21.07
C ALA A 50 8.62 -22.37 -22.11
N SER A 51 8.96 -22.06 -23.37
CA SER A 51 8.03 -22.10 -24.49
C SER A 51 7.51 -23.51 -24.74
N LEU A 52 8.41 -24.51 -24.81
CA LEU A 52 8.03 -25.91 -24.99
C LEU A 52 7.08 -26.37 -23.88
N ALA A 53 7.39 -26.04 -22.62
CA ALA A 53 6.56 -26.35 -21.45
C ALA A 53 5.16 -25.74 -21.56
N SER A 54 5.03 -24.57 -22.19
CA SER A 54 3.77 -23.80 -22.24
C SER A 54 2.83 -24.18 -23.38
N THR A 55 3.29 -24.98 -24.35
CA THR A 55 2.48 -25.44 -25.49
C THR A 55 1.57 -26.62 -25.12
N THR A 56 0.30 -26.59 -25.54
CA THR A 56 -0.76 -27.48 -25.03
C THR A 56 -0.64 -28.96 -25.40
N ASN A 57 0.16 -29.29 -26.40
CA ASN A 57 0.25 -30.65 -26.94
C ASN A 57 1.47 -31.44 -26.43
N HIS A 58 2.25 -30.90 -25.50
CA HIS A 58 3.52 -31.51 -25.09
C HIS A 58 3.55 -32.10 -23.68
N PHE A 59 2.85 -31.51 -22.71
CA PHE A 59 2.89 -31.96 -21.29
C PHE A 59 1.50 -31.93 -20.65
N SER A 60 1.35 -32.27 -19.36
CA SER A 60 0.18 -31.92 -18.54
C SER A 60 0.30 -30.49 -17.97
N GLU A 61 -0.80 -29.89 -17.52
CA GLU A 61 -0.81 -28.51 -16.99
C GLU A 61 0.08 -28.35 -15.76
N ASP A 62 -0.01 -29.31 -14.85
CA ASP A 62 0.79 -29.33 -13.64
C ASP A 62 2.27 -29.52 -13.97
N SER A 63 2.62 -30.48 -14.86
CA SER A 63 4.01 -30.67 -15.28
C SER A 63 4.59 -29.43 -15.97
N ALA A 64 3.78 -28.73 -16.78
CA ALA A 64 4.18 -27.48 -17.44
C ALA A 64 4.51 -26.39 -16.41
N ARG A 65 3.64 -26.20 -15.41
CA ARG A 65 3.84 -25.22 -14.32
C ARG A 65 5.04 -25.58 -13.45
N GLU A 66 5.20 -26.84 -13.07
CA GLU A 66 6.35 -27.28 -12.26
C GLU A 66 7.68 -27.05 -12.99
N VAL A 67 7.75 -27.39 -14.28
CA VAL A 67 8.96 -27.16 -15.08
C VAL A 67 9.26 -25.66 -15.19
N ARG A 68 8.25 -24.82 -15.39
CA ARG A 68 8.43 -23.36 -15.37
C ARG A 68 8.82 -22.84 -13.99
N ALA A 69 8.32 -23.41 -12.90
CA ALA A 69 8.71 -23.04 -11.54
C ALA A 69 10.19 -23.37 -11.27
N ILE A 70 10.69 -24.52 -11.77
CA ILE A 70 12.11 -24.89 -11.67
C ILE A 70 12.98 -23.91 -12.46
N LEU A 71 12.60 -23.63 -13.72
CA LEU A 71 13.30 -22.68 -14.57
C LEU A 71 13.26 -21.25 -13.99
N GLY A 72 12.12 -20.84 -13.44
CA GLY A 72 11.94 -19.55 -12.80
C GLY A 72 12.75 -19.41 -11.52
N SER A 73 12.86 -20.47 -10.72
CA SER A 73 13.73 -20.47 -9.52
C SER A 73 15.19 -20.25 -9.91
N SER A 74 15.65 -20.95 -10.96
CA SER A 74 16.97 -20.72 -11.54
C SER A 74 17.11 -19.31 -12.10
N LEU A 75 16.12 -18.80 -12.82
CA LEU A 75 16.15 -17.45 -13.40
C LEU A 75 16.28 -16.40 -12.29
N ILE A 76 15.40 -16.39 -11.29
CA ILE A 76 15.42 -15.44 -10.17
C ILE A 76 16.81 -15.42 -9.49
N LEU A 77 17.37 -16.60 -9.18
CA LEU A 77 18.66 -16.70 -8.49
C LEU A 77 19.86 -16.41 -9.41
N THR A 78 19.73 -16.68 -10.72
CA THR A 78 20.74 -16.35 -11.72
C THR A 78 20.85 -14.84 -11.91
N THR A 79 19.71 -14.14 -11.89
CA THR A 79 19.59 -12.70 -12.04
C THR A 79 19.71 -11.93 -10.72
N GLY A 80 20.37 -12.53 -9.72
CA GLY A 80 20.75 -11.86 -8.48
C GLY A 80 19.63 -11.72 -7.44
N GLY A 81 18.55 -12.49 -7.58
CA GLY A 81 17.49 -12.59 -6.59
C GLY A 81 17.94 -13.20 -5.26
N LEU A 82 17.04 -13.10 -4.29
CA LEU A 82 17.26 -13.56 -2.91
C LEU A 82 16.39 -14.77 -2.59
N ARG A 83 16.83 -15.50 -1.55
CA ARG A 83 16.07 -16.58 -0.92
C ARG A 83 15.88 -16.28 0.57
N ASN A 84 14.68 -15.85 0.95
CA ASN A 84 14.36 -15.37 2.30
C ASN A 84 14.32 -16.45 3.37
N SER A 85 14.19 -17.72 2.99
CA SER A 85 14.26 -18.84 3.92
C SER A 85 15.67 -19.18 4.38
N LEU A 86 16.71 -18.55 3.82
CA LEU A 86 18.07 -18.73 4.31
C LEU A 86 18.17 -18.15 5.73
N ASP A 87 18.89 -18.82 6.61
CA ASP A 87 19.24 -18.27 7.93
C ASP A 87 20.25 -17.11 7.80
N ALA A 88 20.66 -16.53 8.94
CA ALA A 88 21.57 -15.39 8.93
C ALA A 88 22.90 -15.70 8.23
N ASP A 89 23.48 -16.87 8.49
CA ASP A 89 24.75 -17.30 7.91
C ASP A 89 24.62 -17.57 6.40
N GLY A 90 23.55 -18.24 5.98
CA GLY A 90 23.24 -18.47 4.57
C GLY A 90 23.02 -17.18 3.80
N ARG A 91 22.31 -16.20 4.39
CA ARG A 91 22.15 -14.87 3.78
C ARG A 91 23.48 -14.12 3.69
N ASN A 92 24.29 -14.13 4.74
CA ASN A 92 25.61 -13.50 4.74
C ASN A 92 26.51 -14.11 3.66
N LEU A 93 26.52 -15.44 3.55
CA LEU A 93 27.30 -16.15 2.53
C LEU A 93 26.79 -15.82 1.12
N TRP A 94 25.48 -15.81 0.89
CA TRP A 94 24.89 -15.46 -0.41
C TRP A 94 25.21 -14.02 -0.82
N ASN A 95 25.13 -13.08 0.13
CA ASN A 95 25.47 -11.68 -0.09
C ASN A 95 26.97 -11.50 -0.39
N ALA A 96 27.84 -12.17 0.37
CA ALA A 96 29.28 -12.16 0.13
C ALA A 96 29.63 -12.77 -1.25
N TRP A 97 28.98 -13.88 -1.61
CA TRP A 97 29.15 -14.50 -2.93
C TRP A 97 28.70 -13.57 -4.06
N ASN A 98 27.54 -12.92 -3.93
CA ASN A 98 27.05 -11.95 -4.91
C ASN A 98 27.97 -10.72 -5.03
N ALA A 99 28.50 -10.23 -3.92
CA ALA A 99 29.48 -9.12 -3.94
C ALA A 99 30.80 -9.53 -4.61
N GLY A 100 31.23 -10.79 -4.43
CA GLY A 100 32.48 -11.33 -4.95
C GLY A 100 32.47 -11.79 -6.42
N LEU A 101 31.34 -11.68 -7.14
CA LEU A 101 31.17 -12.26 -8.47
C LEU A 101 32.20 -11.83 -9.51
N ASP A 102 32.75 -10.63 -9.37
CA ASP A 102 33.73 -10.11 -10.31
C ASP A 102 35.08 -10.82 -10.18
N GLY A 103 35.40 -11.31 -8.98
CA GLY A 103 36.60 -12.09 -8.69
C GLY A 103 36.49 -13.57 -9.03
N ILE A 104 35.28 -14.08 -9.30
CA ILE A 104 35.05 -15.50 -9.63
C ILE A 104 35.01 -15.66 -11.15
N LYS A 105 35.87 -16.52 -11.68
CA LYS A 105 35.97 -16.78 -13.12
C LYS A 105 34.96 -17.85 -13.57
N TYR A 106 34.18 -17.54 -14.61
CA TYR A 106 33.32 -18.48 -15.32
C TYR A 106 34.16 -19.35 -16.28
N ASP A 107 35.04 -18.68 -17.02
CA ASP A 107 36.09 -19.26 -17.85
C ASP A 107 37.39 -18.45 -17.66
N PHE A 108 38.46 -18.75 -18.43
CA PHE A 108 39.77 -18.10 -18.25
C PHE A 108 39.70 -16.56 -18.26
N ASP A 109 38.83 -15.97 -19.09
CA ASP A 109 38.78 -14.53 -19.31
C ASP A 109 37.56 -13.86 -18.67
N THR A 110 36.42 -14.57 -18.61
CA THR A 110 35.10 -14.03 -18.24
C THR A 110 34.82 -14.22 -16.74
N SER A 111 34.50 -13.14 -16.01
CA SER A 111 33.98 -13.25 -14.63
C SER A 111 32.52 -13.71 -14.58
N LEU A 112 32.08 -14.29 -13.46
CA LEU A 112 30.66 -14.64 -13.28
C LEU A 112 29.76 -13.40 -13.38
N LYS A 113 30.25 -12.22 -12.95
CA LYS A 113 29.54 -10.95 -13.14
C LYS A 113 29.32 -10.63 -14.62
N GLN A 114 30.36 -10.75 -15.44
CA GLN A 114 30.26 -10.55 -16.89
C GLN A 114 29.35 -11.59 -17.55
N GLN A 115 29.42 -12.84 -17.11
CA GLN A 115 28.57 -13.90 -17.63
C GLN A 115 27.09 -13.70 -17.26
N ARG A 116 26.80 -13.21 -16.04
CA ARG A 116 25.44 -12.80 -15.64
C ARG A 116 24.93 -11.65 -16.50
N ALA A 117 25.77 -10.64 -16.77
CA ALA A 117 25.40 -9.54 -17.66
C ALA A 117 25.03 -10.05 -19.07
N ARG A 118 25.85 -10.94 -19.66
CA ARG A 118 25.54 -11.60 -20.94
C ARG A 118 24.24 -12.40 -20.91
N TYR A 119 23.96 -13.08 -19.79
CA TYR A 119 22.71 -13.81 -19.61
C TYR A 119 21.49 -12.87 -19.62
N LEU A 120 21.56 -11.75 -18.88
CA LEU A 120 20.53 -10.72 -18.84
C LEU A 120 20.34 -10.05 -20.22
N ASP A 121 21.43 -9.65 -20.88
CA ASP A 121 21.40 -9.08 -22.23
C ASP A 121 20.73 -10.05 -23.23
N GLY A 122 21.04 -11.34 -23.14
CA GLY A 122 20.40 -12.36 -23.97
C GLY A 122 18.91 -12.53 -23.68
N LEU A 123 18.46 -12.33 -22.43
CA LEU A 123 17.03 -12.32 -22.12
C LEU A 123 16.34 -11.07 -22.67
N ASN A 124 16.97 -9.89 -22.62
CA ASN A 124 16.44 -8.66 -23.22
C ASN A 124 16.34 -8.75 -24.74
N GLU A 125 17.34 -9.32 -25.41
CA GLU A 125 17.33 -9.54 -26.85
C GLU A 125 16.19 -10.48 -27.28
N LEU A 126 15.94 -11.53 -26.49
CA LEU A 126 14.95 -12.56 -26.80
C LEU A 126 13.54 -12.27 -26.28
N GLY A 127 13.40 -11.36 -25.32
CA GLY A 127 12.14 -10.93 -24.71
C GLY A 127 11.06 -10.48 -25.70
N PRO A 128 11.35 -9.62 -26.70
CA PRO A 128 10.36 -9.20 -27.68
C PRO A 128 10.08 -10.26 -28.77
N SER A 129 10.88 -11.33 -28.87
CA SER A 129 10.71 -12.37 -29.89
C SER A 129 9.54 -13.30 -29.58
N TYR A 130 8.90 -13.86 -30.60
CA TYR A 130 7.81 -14.84 -30.48
C TYR A 130 8.35 -16.26 -30.41
N TRP A 131 7.77 -17.08 -29.53
CA TRP A 131 8.23 -18.44 -29.26
C TRP A 131 7.12 -19.49 -29.42
N ASN A 132 7.42 -20.56 -30.16
CA ASN A 132 6.48 -21.64 -30.52
C ASN A 132 6.91 -23.05 -30.02
N GLY A 133 7.81 -23.10 -29.04
CA GLY A 133 8.37 -24.33 -28.47
C GLY A 133 9.62 -24.86 -29.17
N LYS A 134 10.01 -24.31 -30.33
CA LYS A 134 11.20 -24.75 -31.08
C LYS A 134 12.28 -23.69 -31.14
N GLU A 135 11.94 -22.51 -31.63
CA GLU A 135 12.88 -21.42 -31.89
C GLU A 135 12.19 -20.06 -31.73
N ALA A 136 13.00 -19.02 -31.54
CA ALA A 136 12.55 -17.64 -31.53
C ALA A 136 12.28 -17.17 -32.96
N SER A 137 11.22 -16.40 -33.17
CA SER A 137 10.96 -15.70 -34.42
C SER A 137 10.67 -14.22 -34.18
N ALA A 138 11.10 -13.37 -35.11
CA ALA A 138 10.84 -11.92 -35.05
C ALA A 138 9.35 -11.58 -35.32
N LYS A 139 8.62 -12.47 -36.00
CA LYS A 139 7.19 -12.37 -36.33
C LYS A 139 6.58 -13.77 -36.34
N GLY A 140 5.33 -13.95 -35.91
CA GLY A 140 4.59 -15.20 -36.16
C GLY A 140 3.74 -15.74 -35.00
N ALA A 141 3.25 -16.97 -35.17
CA ALA A 141 2.46 -17.71 -34.19
C ALA A 141 3.34 -18.15 -33.00
N GLY A 142 3.11 -17.59 -31.82
CA GLY A 142 3.88 -17.87 -30.61
C GLY A 142 3.54 -16.94 -29.46
N LYS A 143 4.22 -17.10 -28.32
CA LYS A 143 4.15 -16.16 -27.18
C LYS A 143 5.37 -15.25 -27.16
N PRO A 144 5.22 -13.94 -26.87
CA PRO A 144 6.36 -13.07 -26.60
C PRO A 144 7.25 -13.65 -25.51
N GLY A 145 8.57 -13.51 -25.65
CA GLY A 145 9.55 -13.95 -24.66
C GLY A 145 9.29 -13.36 -23.28
N TYR A 146 8.89 -12.08 -23.18
CA TYR A 146 8.55 -11.45 -21.90
C TYR A 146 7.38 -12.11 -21.17
N TYR A 147 6.44 -12.72 -21.90
CA TYR A 147 5.38 -13.54 -21.26
C TYR A 147 5.98 -14.79 -20.64
N LEU A 148 6.92 -15.44 -21.33
CA LEU A 148 7.58 -16.65 -20.81
C LEU A 148 8.49 -16.34 -19.62
N ILE A 149 9.27 -15.25 -19.68
CA ILE A 149 10.14 -14.78 -18.60
C ILE A 149 9.32 -14.54 -17.34
N SER A 150 8.30 -13.68 -17.44
CA SER A 150 7.43 -13.33 -16.33
C SER A 150 6.61 -14.53 -15.83
N GLY A 151 6.10 -15.38 -16.74
CA GLY A 151 5.36 -16.58 -16.36
C GLY A 151 6.20 -17.59 -15.57
N MET A 152 7.47 -17.77 -15.90
CA MET A 152 8.41 -18.56 -15.09
C MET A 152 8.62 -17.96 -13.70
N ILE A 153 8.80 -16.65 -13.62
CA ILE A 153 8.96 -15.92 -12.36
C ILE A 153 7.72 -16.12 -11.47
N ALA A 154 6.52 -15.93 -12.03
CA ALA A 154 5.26 -16.13 -11.31
C ALA A 154 5.08 -17.56 -10.81
N ASP A 155 5.35 -18.57 -11.66
CA ASP A 155 5.27 -19.98 -11.26
C ASP A 155 6.27 -20.31 -10.15
N ALA A 156 7.50 -19.78 -10.22
CA ALA A 156 8.52 -19.97 -9.19
C ALA A 156 8.15 -19.31 -7.86
N ALA A 157 7.76 -18.04 -7.87
CA ALA A 157 7.38 -17.29 -6.67
C ALA A 157 6.13 -17.87 -5.99
N LYS A 158 5.13 -18.31 -6.76
CA LYS A 158 3.94 -18.99 -6.19
C LYS A 158 4.26 -20.40 -5.66
N SER A 159 5.21 -21.12 -6.26
CA SER A 159 5.62 -22.45 -5.78
C SER A 159 6.61 -22.39 -4.62
N CYS A 160 7.37 -21.30 -4.51
CA CYS A 160 8.37 -21.08 -3.47
C CYS A 160 8.34 -19.62 -3.02
N ALA A 161 7.48 -19.32 -2.04
CA ALA A 161 7.23 -17.97 -1.50
C ALA A 161 8.46 -17.29 -0.85
N HIS A 162 9.59 -17.98 -0.79
CA HIS A 162 10.85 -17.45 -0.26
C HIS A 162 11.75 -16.86 -1.35
N LEU A 163 11.38 -16.93 -2.63
CA LEU A 163 12.17 -16.36 -3.72
C LEU A 163 11.67 -14.95 -4.05
N GLY A 164 12.60 -14.00 -4.18
CA GLY A 164 12.30 -12.63 -4.60
C GLY A 164 13.32 -12.13 -5.62
N LEU A 165 12.85 -11.36 -6.61
CA LEU A 165 13.70 -10.70 -7.60
C LEU A 165 14.67 -9.72 -6.93
N GLY A 166 15.87 -9.57 -7.51
CA GLY A 166 16.93 -8.71 -6.99
C GLY A 166 17.34 -7.62 -7.96
N ASP A 167 18.26 -6.75 -7.53
CA ASP A 167 18.67 -5.57 -8.28
C ASP A 167 19.21 -5.88 -9.68
N ALA A 168 19.91 -7.00 -9.87
CA ALA A 168 20.41 -7.32 -11.21
C ALA A 168 19.29 -7.59 -12.23
N PHE A 169 18.09 -7.99 -11.79
CA PHE A 169 16.91 -8.09 -12.64
C PHE A 169 16.11 -6.77 -12.71
N LEU A 170 15.96 -6.09 -11.56
CA LEU A 170 15.06 -4.95 -11.40
C LEU A 170 15.71 -3.59 -11.71
N ASN A 171 16.93 -3.34 -11.24
CA ASN A 171 17.53 -2.00 -11.12
C ASN A 171 18.92 -1.85 -11.78
N GLY A 172 19.56 -2.97 -12.16
CA GLY A 172 20.91 -2.97 -12.68
C GLY A 172 21.03 -2.42 -14.10
N LYS A 173 22.26 -2.15 -14.55
CA LYS A 173 22.54 -1.69 -15.93
C LYS A 173 21.96 -2.59 -17.02
N HIS A 174 21.90 -3.89 -16.75
CA HIS A 174 21.38 -4.93 -17.65
C HIS A 174 20.01 -5.45 -17.17
N ALA A 175 19.29 -4.67 -16.35
CA ALA A 175 17.98 -5.05 -15.85
C ALA A 175 17.01 -5.35 -16.99
N ILE A 176 16.05 -6.22 -16.70
CA ILE A 176 15.02 -6.65 -17.65
C ILE A 176 13.69 -5.98 -17.33
N ALA A 177 13.50 -5.54 -16.08
CA ALA A 177 12.22 -5.03 -15.60
C ALA A 177 11.73 -3.78 -16.36
N ASP A 178 12.62 -2.81 -16.62
CA ASP A 178 12.29 -1.61 -17.42
C ASP A 178 11.92 -1.96 -18.86
N ASP A 179 12.57 -2.97 -19.44
CA ASP A 179 12.25 -3.46 -20.79
C ASP A 179 10.89 -4.15 -20.84
N ILE A 180 10.53 -4.92 -19.79
CA ILE A 180 9.18 -5.49 -19.65
C ILE A 180 8.13 -4.38 -19.55
N VAL A 181 8.34 -3.37 -18.71
CA VAL A 181 7.45 -2.21 -18.54
C VAL A 181 7.31 -1.43 -19.86
N SER A 182 8.42 -1.16 -20.53
CA SER A 182 8.45 -0.47 -21.82
C SER A 182 7.76 -1.26 -22.92
N TRP A 183 7.91 -2.57 -22.94
CA TRP A 183 7.28 -3.45 -23.90
C TRP A 183 5.77 -3.54 -23.65
N ASP A 184 5.33 -3.68 -22.40
CA ASP A 184 3.91 -3.70 -21.98
C ASP A 184 3.19 -2.43 -22.43
N TYR A 185 3.78 -1.26 -22.16
CA TYR A 185 3.24 0.04 -22.58
C TYR A 185 3.04 0.15 -24.11
N LYS A 186 3.93 -0.45 -24.90
CA LYS A 186 3.87 -0.47 -26.37
C LYS A 186 2.93 -1.54 -26.93
N HIS A 187 2.62 -2.57 -26.14
CA HIS A 187 1.78 -3.70 -26.53
C HIS A 187 0.66 -3.92 -25.50
N PRO A 188 -0.22 -2.93 -25.28
CA PRO A 188 -1.36 -3.12 -24.41
C PRO A 188 -2.22 -4.21 -25.02
N GLY A 189 -2.51 -5.27 -24.28
CA GLY A 189 -3.25 -6.41 -24.78
C GLY A 189 -4.28 -6.89 -23.76
N PRO A 190 -5.34 -7.59 -24.19
CA PRO A 190 -6.11 -8.41 -23.25
C PRO A 190 -5.19 -9.54 -22.81
N PHE A 191 -4.56 -9.37 -21.65
CA PHE A 191 -3.60 -10.33 -21.10
C PHE A 191 -4.25 -11.67 -20.67
N ALA A 192 -5.57 -11.76 -20.80
CA ALA A 192 -6.33 -12.98 -20.94
C ALA A 192 -6.89 -13.10 -22.37
N PRO A 193 -6.39 -14.01 -23.21
CA PRO A 193 -7.15 -14.51 -24.34
C PRO A 193 -7.76 -15.89 -24.01
N PRO A 194 -9.06 -16.11 -24.25
CA PRO A 194 -9.73 -17.42 -24.16
C PRO A 194 -9.33 -18.36 -25.31
N ASN A 195 -8.12 -18.23 -25.84
CA ASN A 195 -7.58 -19.12 -26.86
C ASN A 195 -6.72 -20.20 -26.21
N VAL A 196 -7.31 -21.38 -26.17
CA VAL A 196 -6.96 -22.65 -25.50
C VAL A 196 -5.62 -23.27 -25.96
N GLU A 197 -4.70 -22.50 -26.55
CA GLU A 197 -3.45 -23.02 -27.14
C GLU A 197 -2.22 -22.94 -26.22
N TYR A 198 -2.27 -22.19 -25.11
CA TYR A 198 -1.14 -22.05 -24.19
C TYR A 198 -1.57 -22.09 -22.73
N ARG A 199 -0.88 -22.90 -21.93
CA ARG A 199 -1.24 -23.10 -20.52
C ARG A 199 -0.75 -21.95 -19.65
N PRO A 200 -1.64 -21.23 -18.94
CA PRO A 200 -1.24 -20.06 -18.18
C PRO A 200 -0.36 -20.43 -16.97
N PRO A 201 0.41 -19.47 -16.46
CA PRO A 201 1.06 -19.56 -15.15
C PRO A 201 0.04 -19.78 -14.02
N LEU A 202 0.53 -19.97 -12.79
CA LEU A 202 -0.25 -20.12 -11.57
C LEU A 202 -1.09 -18.87 -11.24
N THR A 203 -0.69 -17.71 -11.74
CA THR A 203 -1.44 -16.44 -11.69
C THR A 203 -2.64 -16.41 -12.65
N LYS A 204 -2.78 -17.43 -13.52
CA LYS A 204 -3.84 -17.57 -14.52
C LYS A 204 -3.84 -16.47 -15.59
N THR A 205 -2.76 -15.71 -15.73
CA THR A 205 -2.61 -14.65 -16.72
C THR A 205 -1.23 -14.68 -17.38
N TRP A 206 -1.15 -14.23 -18.62
CA TRP A 206 0.12 -13.96 -19.30
C TRP A 206 0.54 -12.50 -19.21
N ASP A 207 -0.16 -11.69 -18.40
CA ASP A 207 0.22 -10.31 -18.08
C ASP A 207 1.64 -10.29 -17.52
N PRO A 208 2.61 -9.70 -18.24
CA PRO A 208 4.00 -9.76 -17.84
C PRO A 208 4.30 -8.88 -16.61
N ILE A 209 3.53 -7.80 -16.40
CA ILE A 209 3.67 -6.92 -15.24
C ILE A 209 3.11 -7.60 -14.01
N GLN A 210 1.89 -8.15 -14.09
CA GLN A 210 1.29 -8.86 -12.95
C GLN A 210 2.16 -10.04 -12.52
N ASN A 211 2.69 -10.80 -13.48
CA ASN A 211 3.58 -11.91 -13.20
C ASN A 211 4.92 -11.48 -12.60
N MET A 212 5.49 -10.37 -13.05
CA MET A 212 6.69 -9.78 -12.46
C MET A 212 6.45 -9.29 -11.03
N LEU A 213 5.34 -8.60 -10.78
CA LEU A 213 4.95 -8.12 -9.44
C LEU A 213 4.89 -9.26 -8.42
N VAL A 214 4.32 -10.41 -8.80
CA VAL A 214 4.31 -11.60 -7.93
C VAL A 214 5.73 -12.08 -7.57
N GLY A 215 6.70 -11.94 -8.48
CA GLY A 215 8.10 -12.30 -8.24
C GLY A 215 8.92 -11.24 -7.50
N MET A 216 8.44 -10.00 -7.41
CA MET A 216 9.07 -8.93 -6.64
C MET A 216 8.91 -9.12 -5.13
N GLY A 217 7.97 -9.97 -4.72
CA GLY A 217 7.66 -10.22 -3.31
C GLY A 217 8.86 -10.78 -2.55
N GLY A 218 9.02 -10.33 -1.32
CA GLY A 218 10.09 -10.79 -0.43
C GLY A 218 11.43 -10.08 -0.62
N ASN A 219 11.57 -9.14 -1.55
CA ASN A 219 12.76 -8.30 -1.62
C ASN A 219 12.40 -6.82 -1.62
N ALA A 220 11.85 -6.37 -0.50
CA ALA A 220 11.46 -4.99 -0.23
C ALA A 220 12.46 -3.93 -0.70
N ALA A 221 13.77 -4.15 -0.58
CA ALA A 221 14.80 -3.16 -0.92
C ALA A 221 14.93 -2.97 -2.44
N ALA A 222 15.05 -4.07 -3.20
CA ALA A 222 15.14 -4.01 -4.65
C ALA A 222 13.82 -3.53 -5.27
N SER A 223 12.69 -4.00 -4.74
CA SER A 223 11.34 -3.58 -5.16
C SER A 223 11.09 -2.10 -4.90
N ARG A 224 11.52 -1.56 -3.74
CA ARG A 224 11.44 -0.12 -3.42
C ARG A 224 12.25 0.73 -4.38
N THR A 225 13.48 0.30 -4.69
CA THR A 225 14.33 1.03 -5.65
C THR A 225 13.68 1.08 -7.02
N PHE A 226 13.15 -0.06 -7.49
CA PHE A 226 12.50 -0.16 -8.79
C PHE A 226 11.22 0.68 -8.88
N LEU A 227 10.36 0.54 -7.87
CA LEU A 227 9.11 1.32 -7.80
C LEU A 227 9.36 2.82 -7.72
N ALA A 228 10.47 3.25 -7.12
CA ALA A 228 10.84 4.64 -7.00
C ALA A 228 11.51 5.25 -8.25
N THR A 229 11.73 4.47 -9.32
CA THR A 229 12.27 5.02 -10.57
C THR A 229 11.23 5.80 -11.36
N GLU A 230 11.69 6.58 -12.33
CA GLU A 230 10.81 7.20 -13.33
C GLU A 230 10.33 6.15 -14.33
N ALA A 231 9.09 6.26 -14.78
CA ALA A 231 8.58 5.44 -15.88
C ALA A 231 9.42 5.71 -17.15
N PRO A 232 9.78 4.67 -17.93
CA PRO A 232 10.70 4.80 -19.08
C PRO A 232 10.06 5.48 -20.31
N PHE A 233 8.93 6.16 -20.15
CA PHE A 233 8.16 6.81 -21.19
C PHE A 233 7.33 7.96 -20.64
N ALA A 234 6.96 8.90 -21.52
CA ALA A 234 6.02 9.96 -21.17
C ALA A 234 4.60 9.40 -20.98
N VAL A 235 3.99 9.75 -19.85
CA VAL A 235 2.61 9.41 -19.54
C VAL A 235 1.71 10.58 -19.93
N LYS A 236 0.72 10.31 -20.80
CA LYS A 236 -0.24 11.35 -21.24
C LYS A 236 -1.04 11.84 -20.03
N ASN A 237 -1.43 13.11 -20.05
CA ASN A 237 -2.23 13.76 -18.99
C ASN A 237 -1.53 13.90 -17.62
N THR A 238 -0.21 13.73 -17.58
CA THR A 238 0.62 14.18 -16.45
C THR A 238 1.35 15.46 -16.88
N VAL A 239 1.25 16.53 -16.10
CA VAL A 239 1.82 17.86 -16.45
C VAL A 239 3.33 17.82 -16.20
N ASP A 240 4.14 18.07 -17.23
CA ASP A 240 5.59 18.43 -17.27
C ASP A 240 6.58 17.82 -16.25
N GLN A 241 6.21 16.75 -15.54
CA GLN A 241 7.06 16.04 -14.58
C GLN A 241 7.18 14.56 -14.95
N PRO A 242 8.38 13.97 -14.77
CA PRO A 242 8.54 12.53 -14.90
C PRO A 242 7.54 11.81 -13.99
N THR A 243 6.74 10.91 -14.57
CA THR A 243 5.83 10.07 -13.78
C THR A 243 6.64 8.96 -13.14
N SER A 244 6.56 8.80 -11.82
CA SER A 244 7.16 7.64 -11.17
C SER A 244 6.57 6.33 -11.67
N LEU A 245 7.32 5.24 -11.55
CA LEU A 245 6.84 3.93 -11.95
C LEU A 245 5.62 3.49 -11.13
N VAL A 246 5.59 3.77 -9.82
CA VAL A 246 4.40 3.52 -8.98
C VAL A 246 3.18 4.26 -9.50
N ARG A 247 3.30 5.57 -9.74
CA ARG A 247 2.19 6.38 -10.25
C ARG A 247 1.68 5.85 -11.59
N TYR A 248 2.60 5.44 -12.47
CA TYR A 248 2.24 4.79 -13.73
C TYR A 248 1.47 3.47 -13.51
N LEU A 249 2.01 2.55 -12.71
CA LEU A 249 1.41 1.23 -12.48
C LEU A 249 0.04 1.35 -11.80
N VAL A 250 -0.10 2.26 -10.84
CA VAL A 250 -1.34 2.44 -10.07
C VAL A 250 -2.41 3.16 -10.87
N GLY A 251 -2.08 4.20 -11.64
CA GLY A 251 -3.10 5.07 -12.27
C GLY A 251 -3.14 5.04 -13.79
N HIS A 252 -2.01 4.82 -14.46
CA HIS A 252 -1.86 5.16 -15.89
C HIS A 252 -1.48 3.98 -16.78
N ARG A 253 -1.44 2.76 -16.24
CA ARG A 253 -1.09 1.58 -17.01
C ARG A 253 -2.09 1.39 -18.16
N ARG A 254 -1.57 1.22 -19.38
CA ARG A 254 -2.42 1.06 -20.56
C ARG A 254 -2.83 -0.39 -20.70
N LEU A 255 -4.13 -0.66 -20.57
CA LEU A 255 -4.73 -1.97 -20.76
C LEU A 255 -5.78 -1.89 -21.87
N LEU A 256 -5.80 -2.87 -22.77
CA LEU A 256 -6.91 -2.98 -23.72
C LEU A 256 -8.09 -3.68 -23.04
N PRO A 257 -9.32 -3.18 -23.19
CA PRO A 257 -10.51 -3.79 -22.62
C PRO A 257 -10.68 -5.25 -23.06
N TYR A 258 -10.87 -6.18 -22.12
CA TYR A 258 -11.24 -7.58 -22.42
C TYR A 258 -12.76 -7.75 -22.59
N GLN A 259 -13.52 -6.85 -21.99
CA GLN A 259 -14.97 -6.67 -22.14
C GLN A 259 -15.15 -5.19 -22.47
N SER A 260 -16.33 -4.70 -22.86
CA SER A 260 -16.57 -3.32 -23.33
C SER A 260 -16.37 -2.20 -22.27
N GLU A 261 -15.37 -2.35 -21.39
CA GLU A 261 -15.04 -1.54 -20.24
C GLU A 261 -13.79 -0.73 -20.52
N ASN A 262 -13.94 0.57 -20.73
CA ASN A 262 -12.83 1.47 -21.11
C ASN A 262 -11.90 1.83 -19.93
N GLU A 263 -11.81 0.99 -18.89
CA GLU A 263 -11.12 1.33 -17.65
C GLU A 263 -9.95 0.39 -17.33
N MET A 264 -8.96 0.94 -16.65
CA MET A 264 -7.74 0.23 -16.26
C MET A 264 -8.03 -0.71 -15.07
N PHE A 265 -7.80 -2.01 -15.25
CA PHE A 265 -7.91 -2.99 -14.16
C PHE A 265 -6.89 -4.11 -14.24
N TYR A 266 -6.37 -4.52 -13.09
CA TYR A 266 -5.56 -5.72 -12.97
C TYR A 266 -6.45 -6.97 -12.87
N LEU A 267 -6.05 -8.10 -13.47
CA LEU A 267 -6.85 -9.34 -13.43
C LEU A 267 -6.94 -9.95 -12.03
N ASP A 268 -5.96 -9.69 -11.16
CA ASP A 268 -6.03 -10.01 -9.73
C ASP A 268 -6.61 -8.87 -8.89
N TYR A 269 -7.29 -7.91 -9.51
CA TYR A 269 -7.83 -6.69 -8.87
C TYR A 269 -6.74 -5.84 -8.19
N GLY A 270 -5.48 -6.03 -8.57
CA GLY A 270 -4.34 -5.24 -8.11
C GLY A 270 -3.74 -5.73 -6.80
N ASN A 271 -4.10 -6.94 -6.35
CA ASN A 271 -3.56 -7.55 -5.13
C ASN A 271 -2.03 -7.62 -5.12
N ALA A 272 -1.41 -8.14 -6.19
CA ALA A 272 0.05 -8.23 -6.26
C ALA A 272 0.71 -6.85 -6.21
N LEU A 273 0.17 -5.85 -6.92
CA LEU A 273 0.72 -4.49 -6.89
C LEU A 273 0.62 -3.88 -5.48
N GLY A 274 -0.53 -4.03 -4.82
CA GLY A 274 -0.75 -3.52 -3.46
C GLY A 274 0.16 -4.18 -2.42
N GLU A 275 0.38 -5.49 -2.53
CA GLU A 275 1.33 -6.22 -1.66
C GLU A 275 2.77 -5.70 -1.81
N ILE A 276 3.22 -5.48 -3.05
CA ILE A 276 4.58 -5.00 -3.29
C ILE A 276 4.74 -3.55 -2.85
N ILE A 277 3.75 -2.69 -3.04
CA ILE A 277 3.80 -1.30 -2.55
C ILE A 277 3.86 -1.26 -1.02
N ASP A 278 3.05 -2.08 -0.32
CA ASP A 278 3.09 -2.22 1.15
C ASP A 278 4.48 -2.65 1.63
N GLU A 279 5.04 -3.72 1.06
CA GLU A 279 6.38 -4.20 1.40
C GLU A 279 7.47 -3.14 1.09
N ALA A 280 7.39 -2.52 -0.09
CA ALA A 280 8.31 -1.51 -0.57
C ALA A 280 8.16 -0.14 0.12
N SER A 281 7.17 0.06 0.99
CA SER A 281 6.97 1.31 1.73
C SER A 281 7.05 1.14 3.25
N SER A 282 7.15 -0.08 3.77
CA SER A 282 7.12 -0.34 5.21
C SER A 282 8.37 0.09 6.01
N ASP A 283 9.55 0.23 5.38
CA ASP A 283 10.78 0.68 6.08
C ASP A 283 10.91 2.20 6.06
N THR A 284 10.45 2.88 7.11
CA THR A 284 10.47 4.35 7.24
C THR A 284 11.88 4.95 7.33
N HIS A 285 12.95 4.15 7.43
CA HIS A 285 14.32 4.64 7.44
C HIS A 285 14.92 4.80 6.03
N GLN A 286 14.17 4.45 4.98
CA GLN A 286 14.60 4.69 3.59
C GLN A 286 13.88 5.92 3.02
N PRO A 287 14.60 6.84 2.34
CA PRO A 287 13.99 8.02 1.75
C PRO A 287 12.93 7.70 0.69
N GLN A 288 13.07 6.58 0.00
CA GLN A 288 12.15 6.16 -1.06
C GLN A 288 10.82 5.62 -0.52
N SER A 289 10.74 5.19 0.74
CA SER A 289 9.52 4.57 1.28
C SER A 289 8.31 5.51 1.29
N PRO A 290 8.39 6.70 1.94
CA PRO A 290 7.33 7.70 1.85
C PRO A 290 7.12 8.24 0.43
N TYR A 291 8.17 8.26 -0.41
CA TYR A 291 8.01 8.63 -1.83
C TYR A 291 7.11 7.64 -2.58
N VAL A 292 7.34 6.33 -2.42
CA VAL A 292 6.48 5.28 -2.98
C VAL A 292 5.02 5.43 -2.51
N VAL A 293 4.79 5.76 -1.24
CA VAL A 293 3.42 6.02 -0.73
C VAL A 293 2.78 7.24 -1.36
N ARG A 294 3.52 8.36 -1.46
CA ARG A 294 3.02 9.57 -2.10
C ARG A 294 2.65 9.31 -3.56
N GLU A 295 3.51 8.61 -4.29
CA GLU A 295 3.28 8.27 -5.69
C GLU A 295 2.15 7.25 -5.87
N PHE A 296 1.94 6.37 -4.90
CA PHE A 296 0.76 5.51 -4.83
C PHE A 296 -0.52 6.34 -4.68
N LEU A 297 -0.57 7.28 -3.73
CA LEU A 297 -1.72 8.18 -3.54
C LEU A 297 -2.00 8.98 -4.81
N GLN A 298 -0.96 9.57 -5.41
CA GLN A 298 -1.07 10.31 -6.66
C GLN A 298 -1.59 9.44 -7.80
N GLY A 299 -1.04 8.24 -7.99
CA GLY A 299 -1.49 7.31 -9.03
C GLY A 299 -2.91 6.82 -8.80
N TYR A 300 -3.30 6.59 -7.55
CA TYR A 300 -4.65 6.13 -7.22
C TYR A 300 -5.67 7.22 -7.52
N THR A 301 -5.42 8.45 -7.06
CA THR A 301 -6.25 9.62 -7.35
C THR A 301 -6.32 9.91 -8.85
N ASP A 302 -5.20 9.76 -9.58
CA ASP A 302 -5.20 9.87 -11.04
C ASP A 302 -6.11 8.80 -11.68
N GLY A 303 -6.09 7.56 -11.16
CA GLY A 303 -6.94 6.45 -11.61
C GLY A 303 -8.43 6.72 -11.42
N LEU A 304 -8.82 7.18 -10.23
CA LEU A 304 -10.21 7.60 -9.93
C LEU A 304 -10.65 8.72 -10.88
N SER A 305 -9.79 9.72 -11.12
CA SER A 305 -10.13 10.90 -11.94
C SER A 305 -10.35 10.63 -13.44
N GLN A 306 -10.11 9.41 -13.92
CA GLN A 306 -10.25 9.09 -15.35
C GLN A 306 -11.70 9.02 -15.81
N SER A 307 -12.62 8.75 -14.89
CA SER A 307 -14.02 8.46 -15.21
C SER A 307 -14.90 8.74 -14.00
N ASP A 308 -15.97 9.51 -14.19
CA ASP A 308 -17.01 9.69 -13.17
C ASP A 308 -17.99 8.49 -13.12
N ALA A 309 -17.67 7.39 -13.81
CA ALA A 309 -18.54 6.22 -13.87
C ALA A 309 -18.51 5.44 -12.55
N GLU A 310 -19.69 5.05 -12.09
CA GLU A 310 -19.84 4.20 -10.91
C GLU A 310 -20.26 2.78 -11.29
N TYR A 311 -19.82 1.79 -10.52
CA TYR A 311 -20.26 0.40 -10.60
C TYR A 311 -20.64 -0.10 -9.20
N GLU A 312 -21.88 -0.57 -9.03
CA GLU A 312 -22.43 -0.92 -7.71
C GLU A 312 -22.24 0.22 -6.67
N GLY A 313 -22.35 1.48 -7.12
CA GLY A 313 -22.20 2.66 -6.26
C GLY A 313 -20.80 3.06 -5.87
N GLN A 314 -19.82 2.34 -6.38
CA GLN A 314 -18.41 2.59 -6.13
C GLN A 314 -17.81 3.25 -7.36
N ASP A 315 -16.76 4.02 -7.13
CA ASP A 315 -15.88 4.41 -8.22
C ASP A 315 -15.47 3.15 -9.01
N ARG A 316 -15.58 3.21 -10.33
CA ARG A 316 -15.39 2.02 -11.16
C ARG A 316 -13.92 1.59 -11.24
N PHE A 317 -12.96 2.54 -11.23
CA PHE A 317 -11.54 2.21 -11.06
C PHE A 317 -11.30 1.52 -9.71
N GLY A 318 -11.84 2.07 -8.63
CA GLY A 318 -11.76 1.49 -7.28
C GLY A 318 -12.38 0.09 -7.18
N TYR A 319 -13.52 -0.14 -7.86
CA TYR A 319 -14.21 -1.42 -7.89
C TYR A 319 -13.38 -2.52 -8.58
N PHE A 320 -12.88 -2.23 -9.79
CA PHE A 320 -12.08 -3.20 -10.55
C PHE A 320 -10.65 -3.33 -10.06
N ASN A 321 -10.20 -2.43 -9.18
CA ASN A 321 -8.93 -2.53 -8.45
C ASN A 321 -9.13 -2.68 -6.94
N ARG A 322 -10.21 -3.36 -6.53
CA ARG A 322 -10.54 -3.57 -5.11
C ARG A 322 -9.42 -4.18 -4.26
N GLY A 323 -8.51 -4.96 -4.85
CA GLY A 323 -7.33 -5.50 -4.16
C GLY A 323 -6.32 -4.41 -3.80
N LEU A 324 -6.09 -3.44 -4.69
CA LEU A 324 -5.32 -2.22 -4.36
C LEU A 324 -6.02 -1.42 -3.26
N ARG A 325 -7.33 -1.20 -3.39
CA ARG A 325 -8.13 -0.48 -2.40
C ARG A 325 -8.07 -1.08 -1.00
N GLU A 326 -8.21 -2.40 -0.91
CA GLU A 326 -8.09 -3.14 0.35
C GLU A 326 -6.68 -3.03 0.95
N LYS A 327 -5.66 -2.91 0.10
CA LYS A 327 -4.26 -2.73 0.51
C LYS A 327 -3.90 -1.31 0.88
N SER A 328 -4.68 -0.29 0.50
CA SER A 328 -4.40 1.10 0.84
C SER A 328 -4.23 1.33 2.35
N GLY A 329 -5.01 0.64 3.19
CA GLY A 329 -4.86 0.72 4.64
C GLY A 329 -3.54 0.13 5.14
N ASP A 330 -3.08 -0.98 4.55
CA ASP A 330 -1.79 -1.60 4.88
C ASP A 330 -0.62 -0.71 4.43
N ILE A 331 -0.72 -0.08 3.25
CA ILE A 331 0.28 0.84 2.69
C ILE A 331 0.42 2.10 3.56
N LEU A 332 -0.70 2.65 4.05
CA LEU A 332 -0.71 3.88 4.84
C LEU A 332 -0.43 3.67 6.34
N LYS A 333 -0.40 2.43 6.83
CA LYS A 333 -0.40 2.13 8.27
C LYS A 333 0.82 2.68 9.02
N GLU A 334 1.97 2.80 8.35
CA GLU A 334 3.18 3.37 8.96
C GLU A 334 3.20 4.90 8.93
N TYR A 335 2.34 5.52 8.12
CA TYR A 335 2.32 6.96 7.81
C TYR A 335 1.09 7.68 8.36
N GLY A 336 0.33 7.07 9.29
CA GLY A 336 -0.90 7.67 9.82
C GLY A 336 -0.69 9.05 10.47
N SER A 337 0.38 9.22 11.27
CA SER A 337 0.72 10.53 11.84
C SER A 337 1.09 11.55 10.76
N ASP A 338 1.95 11.16 9.81
CA ASP A 338 2.34 12.04 8.72
C ASP A 338 1.13 12.43 7.87
N LEU A 339 0.19 11.51 7.61
CA LEU A 339 -1.05 11.80 6.90
C LEU A 339 -1.91 12.83 7.64
N ALA A 340 -2.02 12.74 8.98
CA ALA A 340 -2.76 13.72 9.78
C ALA A 340 -2.12 15.12 9.70
N ASP A 341 -0.78 15.18 9.68
CA ASP A 341 -0.02 16.42 9.53
C ASP A 341 -0.19 17.00 8.11
N GLU A 342 0.03 16.19 7.08
CA GLU A 342 0.04 16.62 5.68
C GLU A 342 -1.35 16.98 5.13
N ILE A 343 -2.42 16.34 5.61
CA ILE A 343 -3.80 16.73 5.27
C ILE A 343 -4.15 18.09 5.90
N SER A 344 -3.60 18.40 7.07
CA SER A 344 -3.87 19.66 7.77
C SER A 344 -3.00 20.82 7.26
N GLY A 345 -1.81 20.52 6.75
CA GLY A 345 -0.83 21.50 6.29
C GLY A 345 0.21 20.82 5.41
N PRO A 346 -0.05 20.64 4.11
CA PRO A 346 0.84 19.90 3.22
C PRO A 346 2.21 20.58 3.09
N THR A 347 3.27 19.80 3.21
CA THR A 347 4.66 20.26 3.18
C THR A 347 5.42 19.83 1.93
N GLY A 348 4.83 18.95 1.12
CA GLY A 348 5.45 18.34 -0.06
C GLY A 348 5.71 19.32 -1.19
N VAL A 349 6.85 19.10 -1.86
CA VAL A 349 7.29 19.85 -3.05
C VAL A 349 7.10 18.99 -4.28
N ALA A 350 6.52 19.56 -5.34
CA ALA A 350 6.33 18.86 -6.61
C ALA A 350 7.68 18.42 -7.21
N GLY A 351 7.76 17.20 -7.72
CA GLY A 351 8.97 16.62 -8.29
C GLY A 351 10.00 16.09 -7.28
N ALA A 352 9.77 16.19 -5.97
CA ALA A 352 10.68 15.61 -4.98
C ALA A 352 10.71 14.07 -5.10
N THR A 353 11.88 13.44 -5.09
CA THR A 353 12.05 11.99 -5.30
C THR A 353 12.28 11.18 -4.01
N ALA A 354 12.04 11.81 -2.86
CA ALA A 354 12.24 11.24 -1.52
C ALA A 354 11.23 11.85 -0.54
N GLY A 355 11.03 11.19 0.60
CA GLY A 355 10.34 11.78 1.76
C GLY A 355 11.15 12.86 2.46
N SER A 356 10.50 13.57 3.38
CA SER A 356 11.15 14.59 4.19
C SER A 356 11.98 13.94 5.28
N SER A 357 13.19 14.45 5.52
CA SER A 357 14.09 13.89 6.53
C SER A 357 13.64 14.30 7.93
N GLY A 358 13.43 13.32 8.80
CA GLY A 358 13.10 13.51 10.22
C GLY A 358 14.35 13.61 11.11
N LYS A 359 14.15 14.05 12.35
CA LYS A 359 15.25 14.28 13.33
C LYS A 359 15.97 13.01 13.79
N LYS A 360 15.36 11.84 13.65
CA LYS A 360 15.85 10.54 14.17
C LYS A 360 16.37 9.60 13.08
N GLY A 361 16.58 10.09 11.86
CA GLY A 361 16.97 9.27 10.71
C GLY A 361 15.79 8.58 9.99
N ASP A 362 14.57 8.76 10.51
CA ASP A 362 13.34 8.38 9.83
C ASP A 362 13.02 9.38 8.70
N TYR A 363 12.27 8.92 7.71
CA TYR A 363 11.71 9.75 6.64
C TYR A 363 10.20 9.80 6.75
N HIS A 364 9.64 10.99 6.57
CA HIS A 364 8.22 11.26 6.70
C HIS A 364 7.56 11.44 5.33
N LEU A 365 6.29 11.08 5.25
CA LEU A 365 5.44 11.38 4.10
C LEU A 365 5.30 12.90 3.96
N ALA A 366 5.41 13.38 2.72
CA ALA A 366 5.22 14.79 2.38
C ALA A 366 4.33 14.90 1.14
N LEU A 367 3.15 15.48 1.29
CA LEU A 367 2.13 15.59 0.24
C LEU A 367 2.13 17.01 -0.32
N THR A 368 1.97 17.13 -1.64
CA THR A 368 1.78 18.46 -2.25
C THR A 368 0.37 18.96 -1.97
N GLN A 369 0.19 20.29 -1.93
CA GLN A 369 -1.15 20.88 -1.81
C GLN A 369 -2.11 20.35 -2.88
N ASN A 370 -1.65 20.23 -4.14
CA ASN A 370 -2.47 19.73 -5.23
C ASN A 370 -2.92 18.29 -4.99
N LEU A 371 -2.03 17.42 -4.51
CA LEU A 371 -2.38 16.03 -4.20
C LEU A 371 -3.44 15.96 -3.09
N VAL A 372 -3.26 16.70 -2.00
CA VAL A 372 -4.27 16.75 -0.92
C VAL A 372 -5.62 17.21 -1.46
N MET A 373 -5.66 18.27 -2.27
CA MET A 373 -6.91 18.74 -2.88
C MET A 373 -7.55 17.71 -3.81
N SER A 374 -6.75 17.00 -4.61
CA SER A 374 -7.27 15.97 -5.52
C SER A 374 -7.81 14.75 -4.77
N MET A 375 -7.21 14.35 -3.64
CA MET A 375 -7.70 13.25 -2.80
C MET A 375 -9.10 13.49 -2.23
N HIS A 376 -9.59 14.73 -2.24
CA HIS A 376 -10.91 15.13 -1.75
C HIS A 376 -11.84 15.65 -2.87
N LYS A 377 -11.42 15.59 -4.13
CA LYS A 377 -12.24 16.08 -5.24
C LYS A 377 -13.29 15.00 -5.55
N ALA A 378 -14.54 15.38 -5.78
CA ALA A 378 -15.67 14.43 -5.87
C ALA A 378 -15.49 13.31 -6.94
N ASP A 379 -14.78 13.60 -8.03
CA ASP A 379 -14.45 12.67 -9.11
C ASP A 379 -13.17 11.83 -8.85
N SER A 380 -12.46 12.10 -7.76
CA SER A 380 -11.22 11.42 -7.40
C SER A 380 -11.04 11.24 -5.89
N ASP A 381 -12.17 11.13 -5.19
CA ASP A 381 -12.22 11.07 -3.74
C ASP A 381 -11.67 9.73 -3.24
N PHE A 382 -10.42 9.80 -2.80
CA PHE A 382 -9.67 8.66 -2.30
C PHE A 382 -10.28 8.10 -1.00
N PHE A 383 -10.78 8.98 -0.14
CA PHE A 383 -11.31 8.58 1.16
C PHE A 383 -12.72 7.96 1.01
N LYS A 384 -13.54 8.47 0.07
CA LYS A 384 -14.82 7.85 -0.35
C LYS A 384 -14.58 6.43 -0.82
N ASP A 385 -13.65 6.24 -1.75
CA ASP A 385 -13.39 4.91 -2.30
C ASP A 385 -12.84 3.96 -1.24
N ILE A 386 -11.82 4.35 -0.46
CA ILE A 386 -11.30 3.52 0.64
C ILE A 386 -12.38 3.09 1.63
N ALA A 387 -13.38 3.94 1.87
CA ALA A 387 -14.41 3.64 2.86
C ALA A 387 -15.26 2.40 2.51
N PHE A 388 -15.32 2.01 1.23
CA PHE A 388 -15.91 0.75 0.79
C PHE A 388 -15.13 -0.49 1.25
N SER A 389 -13.86 -0.35 1.64
CA SER A 389 -13.08 -1.41 2.28
C SER A 389 -13.06 -1.25 3.80
N LYS A 390 -13.86 -2.07 4.50
CA LYS A 390 -13.87 -2.12 5.97
C LYS A 390 -12.48 -2.38 6.55
N LYS A 391 -11.69 -3.25 5.90
CA LYS A 391 -10.33 -3.61 6.33
C LYS A 391 -9.35 -2.45 6.14
N ALA A 392 -9.34 -1.81 4.96
CA ALA A 392 -8.44 -0.67 4.72
C ALA A 392 -8.74 0.47 5.69
N LYS A 393 -10.02 0.81 5.83
CA LYS A 393 -10.51 1.83 6.78
C LYS A 393 -10.09 1.53 8.22
N SER A 394 -10.36 0.33 8.73
CA SER A 394 -10.02 -0.01 10.12
C SER A 394 -8.52 0.09 10.37
N THR A 395 -7.71 -0.38 9.42
CA THR A 395 -6.23 -0.35 9.53
C THR A 395 -5.71 1.08 9.57
N LEU A 396 -6.22 1.96 8.70
CA LEU A 396 -5.88 3.37 8.68
C LEU A 396 -6.31 4.08 9.97
N VAL A 397 -7.55 3.88 10.42
CA VAL A 397 -8.09 4.47 11.65
C VAL A 397 -7.28 4.03 12.87
N ASP A 398 -6.87 2.77 12.95
CA ASP A 398 -6.07 2.28 14.06
C ASP A 398 -4.63 2.82 14.02
N SER A 399 -4.06 3.01 12.84
CA SER A 399 -2.79 3.73 12.67
C SER A 399 -2.90 5.18 13.17
N LEU A 400 -3.94 5.91 12.73
CA LEU A 400 -4.20 7.28 13.17
C LEU A 400 -4.37 7.38 14.68
N LYS A 401 -5.09 6.46 15.32
CA LYS A 401 -5.22 6.42 16.79
C LYS A 401 -3.88 6.22 17.48
N ARG A 402 -3.06 5.27 17.02
CA ARG A 402 -1.71 5.04 17.58
C ARG A 402 -0.83 6.27 17.42
N GLY A 403 -0.89 6.91 16.24
CA GLY A 403 -0.19 8.15 15.96
C GLY A 403 -0.61 9.28 16.90
N PHE A 404 -1.92 9.46 17.09
CA PHE A 404 -2.48 10.46 18.00
C PHE A 404 -1.99 10.26 19.43
N GLU A 405 -2.09 9.04 19.96
CA GLU A 405 -1.58 8.72 21.30
C GLU A 405 -0.08 9.00 21.42
N LYS A 406 0.73 8.60 20.43
CA LYS A 406 2.19 8.83 20.42
C LYS A 406 2.54 10.32 20.40
N ASN A 407 1.83 11.11 19.59
CA ASN A 407 2.07 12.55 19.49
C ASN A 407 1.67 13.28 20.78
N LEU A 408 0.57 12.87 21.41
CA LEU A 408 0.20 13.38 22.75
C LEU A 408 1.28 13.03 23.79
N GLU A 409 1.77 11.78 23.81
CA GLU A 409 2.83 11.38 24.74
C GLU A 409 4.11 12.19 24.55
N ALA A 410 4.52 12.40 23.29
CA ALA A 410 5.68 13.22 22.98
C ALA A 410 5.49 14.67 23.45
N ALA A 411 4.36 15.30 23.13
CA ALA A 411 4.06 16.67 23.55
C ALA A 411 4.07 16.82 25.08
N TYR A 412 3.51 15.85 25.81
CA TYR A 412 3.53 15.89 27.28
C TYR A 412 4.91 15.61 27.90
N ARG A 413 5.69 14.69 27.34
CA ARG A 413 6.98 14.29 27.91
C ARG A 413 8.12 15.24 27.55
N GLU A 414 8.21 15.64 26.28
CA GLU A 414 9.33 16.45 25.78
C GLU A 414 9.28 17.89 26.31
N ASN A 415 8.09 18.37 26.68
CA ASN A 415 7.90 19.72 27.23
C ASN A 415 7.86 19.78 28.77
N LYS A 416 7.94 18.62 29.45
CA LYS A 416 7.80 18.54 30.91
C LYS A 416 8.91 19.34 31.61
N GLY A 417 8.53 20.38 32.35
CA GLY A 417 9.45 21.25 33.08
C GLY A 417 10.27 22.23 32.24
N SER A 418 10.13 22.22 30.91
CA SER A 418 10.83 23.13 29.99
C SER A 418 9.91 24.18 29.33
N SER A 419 8.60 23.91 29.28
CA SER A 419 7.60 24.77 28.65
C SER A 419 6.50 25.15 29.64
N SER A 420 5.81 26.27 29.39
CA SER A 420 4.68 26.66 30.25
C SER A 420 3.49 25.72 30.08
N SER A 421 2.60 25.67 31.07
CA SER A 421 1.39 24.84 30.98
C SER A 421 0.47 25.28 29.83
N GLU A 422 0.53 26.56 29.47
CA GLU A 422 -0.17 27.19 28.37
C GLU A 422 0.39 26.73 27.01
N ASP A 423 1.72 26.64 26.87
CA ASP A 423 2.37 26.18 25.64
C ASP A 423 2.03 24.71 25.35
N ILE A 424 2.07 23.86 26.38
CA ILE A 424 1.72 22.43 26.25
C ILE A 424 0.25 22.30 25.86
N LYS A 425 -0.66 23.04 26.49
CA LYS A 425 -2.08 23.04 26.12
C LYS A 425 -2.31 23.50 24.68
N TYR A 426 -1.54 24.48 24.21
CA TYR A 426 -1.61 24.96 22.84
C TYR A 426 -1.14 23.89 21.84
N GLU A 427 -0.01 23.21 22.12
CA GLU A 427 0.48 22.11 21.30
C GLU A 427 -0.51 20.94 21.23
N ILE A 428 -1.08 20.54 22.37
CA ILE A 428 -2.11 19.49 22.44
C ILE A 428 -3.35 19.89 21.63
N LYS A 429 -3.76 21.16 21.68
CA LYS A 429 -4.86 21.67 20.86
C LYS A 429 -4.54 21.51 19.37
N ILE A 430 -3.32 21.87 18.93
CA ILE A 430 -2.89 21.68 17.53
C ILE A 430 -2.96 20.20 17.14
N ILE A 431 -2.41 19.29 17.96
CA ILE A 431 -2.44 17.85 17.69
C ILE A 431 -3.89 17.38 17.54
N LYS A 432 -4.77 17.72 18.49
CA LYS A 432 -6.19 17.34 18.43
C LYS A 432 -6.87 17.84 17.16
N THR A 433 -6.66 19.09 16.79
CA THR A 433 -7.25 19.66 15.56
C THR A 433 -6.85 18.85 14.33
N LYS A 434 -5.57 18.52 14.17
CA LYS A 434 -5.07 17.75 13.02
C LYS A 434 -5.72 16.37 12.92
N TYR A 435 -5.78 15.62 14.03
CA TYR A 435 -6.39 14.28 14.03
C TYR A 435 -7.91 14.31 13.90
N ILE A 436 -8.58 15.28 14.51
CA ILE A 436 -10.04 15.46 14.34
C ILE A 436 -10.38 15.67 12.87
N ASN A 437 -9.59 16.46 12.13
CA ASN A 437 -9.82 16.71 10.72
C ASN A 437 -9.82 15.41 9.89
N ILE A 438 -8.75 14.62 9.98
CA ILE A 438 -8.64 13.38 9.19
C ILE A 438 -9.64 12.30 9.63
N PHE A 439 -9.94 12.19 10.93
CA PHE A 439 -11.00 11.29 11.39
C PHE A 439 -12.38 11.73 10.87
N ASN A 440 -12.67 13.03 10.84
CA ASN A 440 -13.92 13.55 10.28
C ASN A 440 -14.04 13.24 8.79
N THR A 441 -12.95 13.38 8.03
CA THR A 441 -12.90 12.98 6.61
C THR A 441 -13.31 11.51 6.49
N ILE A 442 -12.61 10.60 7.17
CA ILE A 442 -12.87 9.15 7.06
C ILE A 442 -14.29 8.78 7.51
N ASP A 443 -14.80 9.37 8.60
CA ASP A 443 -16.14 9.06 9.13
C ASP A 443 -17.27 9.58 8.23
N THR A 444 -17.06 10.75 7.59
CA THR A 444 -17.99 11.34 6.62
C THR A 444 -18.05 10.51 5.36
N GLU A 445 -16.89 10.19 4.78
CA GLU A 445 -16.81 9.36 3.58
C GLU A 445 -17.34 7.94 3.82
N SER A 446 -17.12 7.40 5.02
CA SER A 446 -17.75 6.13 5.41
C SER A 446 -19.24 6.21 5.55
N LEU A 447 -19.82 7.33 5.97
CA LEU A 447 -21.26 7.46 6.01
C LEU A 447 -21.82 7.49 4.58
N ALA A 448 -21.17 8.21 3.67
CA ALA A 448 -21.56 8.25 2.27
C ALA A 448 -21.55 6.86 1.63
N ALA A 449 -20.47 6.09 1.83
CA ALA A 449 -20.37 4.72 1.37
C ALA A 449 -21.41 3.77 2.01
N ASP A 450 -21.65 3.87 3.33
CA ASP A 450 -22.63 3.05 4.05
C ASP A 450 -24.06 3.31 3.55
N LEU A 451 -24.44 4.58 3.39
CA LEU A 451 -25.77 4.99 2.92
C LEU A 451 -26.08 4.43 1.53
N TYR A 452 -25.07 4.40 0.66
CA TYR A 452 -25.21 3.87 -0.68
C TYR A 452 -25.53 2.36 -0.69
N MET A 453 -24.97 1.60 0.25
CA MET A 453 -25.07 0.13 0.26
C MET A 453 -26.34 -0.43 0.91
N THR A 454 -27.09 0.38 1.67
CA THR A 454 -28.18 -0.11 2.53
C THR A 454 -29.59 0.29 2.10
N GLU A 455 -29.75 1.28 1.23
CA GLU A 455 -31.06 1.87 0.91
C GLU A 455 -31.33 1.76 -0.61
N ASP A 456 -31.94 0.63 -1.01
CA ASP A 456 -32.30 0.27 -2.39
C ASP A 456 -33.10 1.38 -3.11
N GLY A 457 -32.51 2.00 -4.13
CA GLY A 457 -33.23 2.54 -5.30
C GLY A 457 -33.94 3.90 -5.23
N SER A 458 -33.91 4.67 -4.15
CA SER A 458 -34.64 5.96 -4.04
C SER A 458 -33.79 7.10 -3.45
N LEU A 459 -32.63 7.38 -4.05
CA LEU A 459 -31.60 8.24 -3.44
C LEU A 459 -30.95 9.29 -4.37
N SER A 460 -31.51 9.61 -5.55
CA SER A 460 -30.87 10.55 -6.49
C SER A 460 -30.61 11.95 -5.89
N ASP A 461 -31.50 12.40 -5.01
CA ASP A 461 -31.44 13.75 -4.43
C ASP A 461 -30.51 13.79 -3.20
N LEU A 462 -30.50 12.71 -2.40
CA LEU A 462 -29.58 12.50 -1.28
C LEU A 462 -28.12 12.28 -1.70
N ASN A 463 -27.92 11.65 -2.85
CA ASN A 463 -26.60 11.45 -3.44
C ASN A 463 -25.99 12.81 -3.80
N THR A 464 -26.77 13.70 -4.42
CA THR A 464 -26.34 15.06 -4.78
C THR A 464 -25.94 15.88 -3.55
N ILE A 465 -26.62 15.69 -2.41
CA ILE A 465 -26.40 16.50 -1.21
C ILE A 465 -25.24 15.98 -0.36
N SER A 466 -25.12 14.65 -0.26
CA SER A 466 -23.91 14.03 0.28
C SER A 466 -22.69 14.41 -0.57
N LEU A 467 -22.80 14.32 -1.90
CA LEU A 467 -21.75 14.74 -2.84
C LEU A 467 -21.45 16.25 -2.79
N GLN A 468 -22.45 17.12 -2.56
CA GLN A 468 -22.23 18.56 -2.39
C GLN A 468 -21.56 18.87 -1.04
N ILE A 469 -21.91 18.17 0.03
CA ILE A 469 -21.22 18.26 1.33
C ILE A 469 -19.76 17.79 1.18
N ILE A 470 -19.53 16.66 0.51
CA ILE A 470 -18.20 16.09 0.23
C ILE A 470 -17.37 17.04 -0.66
N ALA A 471 -17.95 17.50 -1.79
CA ALA A 471 -17.28 18.39 -2.74
C ALA A 471 -16.92 19.77 -2.16
N GLN A 472 -17.65 20.24 -1.15
CA GLN A 472 -17.36 21.49 -0.45
C GLN A 472 -16.38 21.32 0.74
N GLY A 473 -15.99 20.08 1.06
CA GLY A 473 -15.33 19.70 2.31
C GLY A 473 -13.83 19.41 2.28
N ALA A 474 -13.21 19.51 1.11
CA ALA A 474 -11.82 19.13 0.82
C ALA A 474 -10.73 19.91 1.56
N GLY A 475 -11.07 20.93 2.35
CA GLY A 475 -10.11 21.73 3.08
C GLY A 475 -10.79 22.51 4.19
N SER A 476 -10.63 22.02 5.42
CA SER A 476 -11.16 22.61 6.67
C SER A 476 -12.69 22.70 6.76
N PHE A 477 -13.29 21.93 7.66
CA PHE A 477 -14.70 22.08 8.07
C PHE A 477 -14.81 22.74 9.45
N PRO A 478 -15.10 24.05 9.54
CA PRO A 478 -15.55 24.66 10.79
C PRO A 478 -16.88 24.02 11.26
N GLU A 479 -17.12 23.98 12.56
CA GLU A 479 -18.38 23.53 13.20
C GLU A 479 -19.61 24.27 12.64
N ASP A 480 -19.40 25.51 12.20
CA ASP A 480 -20.42 26.49 11.84
C ASP A 480 -21.15 26.16 10.53
N GLN A 481 -20.52 25.44 9.60
CA GLN A 481 -21.10 25.16 8.29
C GLN A 481 -22.12 24.02 8.29
N ILE A 482 -21.90 22.91 9.00
CA ILE A 482 -22.90 21.81 9.07
C ILE A 482 -24.13 22.27 9.87
N GLY A 483 -23.92 23.08 10.91
CA GLY A 483 -25.01 23.74 11.63
C GLY A 483 -25.80 24.70 10.73
N GLY A 484 -25.11 25.45 9.87
CA GLY A 484 -25.71 26.30 8.83
C GLY A 484 -26.52 25.50 7.81
N MET A 485 -25.97 24.41 7.27
CA MET A 485 -26.66 23.54 6.31
C MET A 485 -27.89 22.86 6.91
N LEU A 486 -27.81 22.40 8.16
CA LEU A 486 -28.98 21.87 8.88
C LEU A 486 -30.03 22.96 9.09
N ALA A 487 -29.62 24.19 9.38
CA ALA A 487 -30.54 25.32 9.50
C ALA A 487 -31.20 25.64 8.16
N ASP A 488 -30.44 25.68 7.06
CA ASP A 488 -30.94 25.94 5.71
C ASP A 488 -31.89 24.84 5.21
N ALA A 489 -31.55 23.57 5.43
CA ALA A 489 -32.41 22.41 5.13
C ALA A 489 -33.71 22.44 5.95
N LYS A 490 -33.66 22.89 7.22
CA LYS A 490 -34.84 23.07 8.07
C LYS A 490 -35.68 24.29 7.68
N LEU A 491 -35.09 25.29 7.05
CA LEU A 491 -35.76 26.53 6.65
C LEU A 491 -36.43 26.46 5.27
N GLY A 492 -36.05 25.47 4.44
CA GLY A 492 -36.61 25.26 3.10
C GLY A 492 -36.16 26.36 2.13
N GLY A 493 -35.27 26.01 1.19
CA GLY A 493 -34.90 26.93 0.10
C GLY A 493 -36.14 27.43 -0.64
N ASN A 494 -36.19 28.72 -0.98
CA ASN A 494 -37.32 29.40 -1.63
C ASN A 494 -37.63 28.86 -3.06
N GLY A 495 -38.15 27.65 -3.17
CA GLY A 495 -38.59 27.02 -4.42
C GLY A 495 -39.37 25.73 -4.14
N PRO A 496 -40.26 25.29 -5.05
CA PRO A 496 -41.12 24.14 -4.80
C PRO A 496 -40.33 22.83 -4.97
N ALA A 497 -39.67 22.39 -3.90
CA ALA A 497 -39.19 21.01 -3.75
C ALA A 497 -40.18 20.24 -2.87
N SER A 498 -40.47 19.00 -3.24
CA SER A 498 -41.38 18.09 -2.54
C SER A 498 -40.94 17.85 -1.10
N SER A 499 -41.89 17.90 -0.17
CA SER A 499 -41.69 17.83 1.30
C SER A 499 -40.94 16.61 1.83
N GLU A 500 -40.83 15.53 1.05
CA GLU A 500 -40.07 14.32 1.42
C GLU A 500 -38.55 14.51 1.27
N SER A 501 -38.08 15.32 0.30
CA SER A 501 -36.64 15.53 0.04
C SER A 501 -35.92 16.25 1.21
N ASN A 502 -36.56 17.29 1.78
CA ASN A 502 -36.01 18.02 2.93
C ASN A 502 -35.90 17.15 4.20
N GLU A 503 -36.78 16.16 4.40
CA GLU A 503 -36.75 15.34 5.62
C GLU A 503 -35.53 14.41 5.64
N ASP A 504 -35.15 13.88 4.49
CA ASP A 504 -34.01 12.98 4.37
C ASP A 504 -32.68 13.73 4.41
N GLU A 505 -32.60 14.94 3.86
CA GLU A 505 -31.48 15.87 4.05
C GLU A 505 -31.21 16.16 5.53
N ILE A 506 -32.28 16.45 6.29
CA ILE A 506 -32.22 16.69 7.73
C ILE A 506 -31.69 15.43 8.45
N LYS A 507 -32.19 14.24 8.10
CA LYS A 507 -31.73 12.97 8.71
C LYS A 507 -30.23 12.73 8.45
N VAL A 508 -29.72 13.00 7.25
CA VAL A 508 -28.29 12.86 6.92
C VAL A 508 -27.45 13.86 7.72
N CYS A 509 -27.84 15.14 7.73
CA CYS A 509 -27.15 16.17 8.52
C CYS A 509 -27.14 15.84 10.02
N GLU A 510 -28.23 15.32 10.58
CA GLU A 510 -28.31 14.89 11.97
C GLU A 510 -27.47 13.63 12.26
N ARG A 511 -27.33 12.70 11.31
CA ARG A 511 -26.41 11.55 11.44
C ARG A 511 -24.95 12.03 11.44
N LEU A 512 -24.58 12.97 10.58
CA LEU A 512 -23.24 13.56 10.51
C LEU A 512 -22.88 14.31 11.80
N LEU A 513 -23.75 15.20 12.29
CA LEU A 513 -23.52 15.92 13.55
C LEU A 513 -23.33 14.97 14.73
N ARG A 514 -24.12 13.89 14.80
CA ARG A 514 -23.97 12.86 15.85
C ARG A 514 -22.63 12.13 15.75
N ARG A 515 -22.21 11.73 14.54
CA ARG A 515 -20.89 11.08 14.33
C ARG A 515 -19.74 12.02 14.73
N ARG A 516 -19.77 13.29 14.30
CA ARG A 516 -18.77 14.32 14.67
C ARG A 516 -18.70 14.56 16.18
N THR A 517 -19.85 14.71 16.85
CA THR A 517 -19.90 14.90 18.30
C THR A 517 -19.28 13.70 19.04
N ARG A 518 -19.58 12.48 18.58
CA ARG A 518 -19.00 11.25 19.12
C ARG A 518 -17.50 11.18 18.88
N LEU A 519 -17.03 11.60 17.71
CA LEU A 519 -15.61 11.59 17.37
C LEU A 519 -14.82 12.59 18.23
N SER A 520 -15.31 13.83 18.37
CA SER A 520 -14.71 14.83 19.26
C SER A 520 -14.61 14.29 20.69
N SER A 521 -15.68 13.65 21.17
CA SER A 521 -15.70 12.97 22.48
C SER A 521 -14.68 11.82 22.57
N ASN A 522 -14.48 11.05 21.50
CA ASN A 522 -13.51 9.96 21.46
C ASN A 522 -12.06 10.48 21.51
N VAL A 523 -11.76 11.55 20.79
CA VAL A 523 -10.43 12.21 20.81
C VAL A 523 -10.14 12.75 22.20
N ASP A 524 -11.11 13.43 22.81
CA ASP A 524 -11.04 13.90 24.19
C ASP A 524 -10.82 12.77 25.21
N ASN A 525 -11.50 11.63 25.02
CA ASN A 525 -11.33 10.47 25.88
C ASN A 525 -9.96 9.80 25.68
N ALA A 526 -9.44 9.78 24.45
CA ALA A 526 -8.11 9.26 24.16
C ALA A 526 -7.00 10.16 24.75
N GLU A 527 -7.18 11.48 24.75
CA GLU A 527 -6.32 12.43 25.47
C GLU A 527 -6.27 12.09 26.97
N VAL A 528 -7.43 11.99 27.62
CA VAL A 528 -7.50 11.68 29.07
C VAL A 528 -6.82 10.35 29.38
N LYS A 529 -7.07 9.31 28.58
CA LYS A 529 -6.43 7.99 28.76
C LYS A 529 -4.91 8.09 28.64
N THR A 530 -4.43 8.75 27.60
CA THR A 530 -2.99 8.92 27.35
C THR A 530 -2.33 9.67 28.50
N MET A 531 -2.89 10.80 28.92
CA MET A 531 -2.39 11.57 30.06
C MET A 531 -2.39 10.75 31.35
N THR A 532 -3.50 10.09 31.66
CA THR A 532 -3.63 9.26 32.85
C THR A 532 -2.57 8.15 32.87
N ARG A 533 -2.32 7.52 31.73
CA ARG A 533 -1.26 6.51 31.57
C ARG A 533 0.13 7.09 31.85
N ILE A 534 0.46 8.25 31.29
CA ILE A 534 1.76 8.92 31.51
C ILE A 534 1.96 9.20 33.00
N ILE A 535 0.99 9.92 33.58
CA ILE A 535 1.02 10.40 34.95
C ILE A 535 1.19 9.27 35.96
N VAL A 536 0.38 8.21 35.84
CA VAL A 536 0.36 7.11 36.81
C VAL A 536 1.65 6.29 36.74
N ASN A 537 2.21 6.10 35.53
CA ASN A 537 3.43 5.32 35.36
C ASN A 537 4.71 6.09 35.74
N GLU A 538 4.70 7.43 35.64
CA GLU A 538 5.86 8.26 35.99
C GLU A 538 6.00 8.54 37.50
N ASN A 539 5.07 8.05 38.33
CA ASN A 539 5.02 8.34 39.78
C ASN A 539 5.15 9.83 40.09
N ASP A 540 4.44 10.66 39.31
CA ASP A 540 4.53 12.10 39.42
C ASP A 540 3.88 12.59 40.73
N THR A 541 4.71 12.93 41.70
CA THR A 541 4.25 13.43 43.00
C THR A 541 3.60 14.81 42.88
N SER A 542 3.99 15.63 41.89
CA SER A 542 3.34 16.91 41.58
C SER A 542 1.90 16.68 41.14
N TYR A 543 1.67 15.70 40.27
CA TYR A 543 0.32 15.33 39.86
C TYR A 543 -0.57 14.96 41.04
N LYS A 544 -0.11 14.07 41.93
CA LYS A 544 -0.93 13.65 43.08
C LYS A 544 -1.28 14.83 43.99
N ASN A 545 -0.35 15.76 44.18
CA ASN A 545 -0.57 16.97 44.96
C ASN A 545 -1.59 17.91 44.29
N GLN A 546 -1.46 18.15 42.98
CA GLN A 546 -2.44 18.96 42.22
C GLN A 546 -3.83 18.30 42.20
N ALA A 547 -3.89 16.97 42.12
CA ALA A 547 -5.13 16.20 42.16
C ALA A 547 -5.85 16.38 43.52
N ILE A 548 -5.10 16.30 44.63
CA ILE A 548 -5.63 16.56 45.97
C ILE A 548 -6.13 18.00 46.07
N GLU A 549 -5.37 18.98 45.59
CA GLU A 549 -5.76 20.39 45.65
C GLU A 549 -7.03 20.67 44.83
N PHE A 550 -7.12 20.11 43.62
CA PHE A 550 -8.29 20.24 42.77
C PHE A 550 -9.51 19.55 43.39
N ASN A 551 -9.34 18.33 43.91
CA ASN A 551 -10.41 17.55 44.53
C ASN A 551 -10.96 18.21 45.81
N ARG A 552 -10.12 18.92 46.59
CA ARG A 552 -10.55 19.69 47.78
C ARG A 552 -11.46 20.86 47.44
N LYS A 553 -11.37 21.42 46.24
CA LYS A 553 -12.24 22.51 45.76
C LYS A 553 -13.65 22.02 45.40
N VAL A 554 -13.87 20.70 45.35
CA VAL A 554 -15.18 20.08 45.06
C VAL A 554 -16.00 20.01 46.36
N THR A 555 -17.08 20.78 46.41
CA THR A 555 -17.96 20.89 47.59
C THR A 555 -18.91 19.70 47.74
N ASP A 556 -19.34 19.11 46.63
CA ASP A 556 -20.15 17.90 46.62
C ASP A 556 -19.28 16.65 46.81
N SER A 557 -19.43 15.98 47.96
CA SER A 557 -18.67 14.77 48.29
C SER A 557 -18.94 13.60 47.33
N ASN A 558 -20.10 13.55 46.69
CA ASN A 558 -20.42 12.49 45.73
C ASN A 558 -19.63 12.65 44.42
N ARG A 559 -19.17 13.86 44.12
CA ARG A 559 -18.35 14.18 42.93
C ARG A 559 -16.84 14.09 43.18
N ARG A 560 -16.40 13.93 44.42
CA ARG A 560 -14.97 13.81 44.74
C ARG A 560 -14.40 12.50 44.17
N PHE A 561 -13.29 12.59 43.44
CA PHE A 561 -12.58 11.43 42.89
C PHE A 561 -11.42 10.96 43.79
N MET A 562 -11.15 11.66 44.89
CA MET A 562 -10.30 11.20 45.99
C MET A 562 -10.99 11.39 47.34
N ASP A 563 -10.62 10.58 48.33
CA ASP A 563 -11.00 10.78 49.73
C ASP A 563 -10.14 11.85 50.42
N GLU A 564 -10.42 12.12 51.70
CA GLU A 564 -9.71 13.14 52.49
C GLU A 564 -8.25 12.77 52.77
N GLN A 565 -7.94 11.47 52.72
CA GLN A 565 -6.61 10.89 52.91
C GLN A 565 -5.80 10.86 51.59
N GLY A 566 -6.40 11.24 50.46
CA GLY A 566 -5.77 11.26 49.14
C GLY A 566 -5.71 9.90 48.45
N ASN A 567 -6.59 8.96 48.82
CA ASN A 567 -6.80 7.72 48.10
C ASN A 567 -7.80 7.92 46.96
N TRP A 568 -7.60 7.21 45.86
CA TRP A 568 -8.48 7.26 44.70
C TRP A 568 -9.84 6.61 44.99
N LEU A 569 -10.90 7.33 44.65
CA LEU A 569 -12.29 6.84 44.69
C LEU A 569 -12.80 6.37 43.32
N VAL A 570 -11.93 6.46 42.30
CA VAL A 570 -12.11 5.94 40.95
C VAL A 570 -11.07 4.84 40.70
N GLY A 571 -11.41 3.83 39.92
CA GLY A 571 -10.47 2.83 39.43
C GLY A 571 -9.65 3.41 38.27
N ILE A 572 -8.32 3.29 38.33
CA ILE A 572 -7.43 3.73 37.25
C ILE A 572 -6.61 2.53 36.78
N ASN A 573 -6.70 2.19 35.50
CA ASN A 573 -5.85 1.17 34.90
C ASN A 573 -4.53 1.80 34.44
N PRO A 574 -3.38 1.45 35.06
CA PRO A 574 -2.09 2.07 34.73
C PRO A 574 -1.59 1.73 33.31
N LYS A 575 -2.05 0.61 32.72
CA LYS A 575 -1.63 0.20 31.37
C LYS A 575 -2.41 0.93 30.28
N THR A 576 -3.71 1.12 30.47
CA THR A 576 -4.60 1.66 29.43
C THR A 576 -5.03 3.10 29.69
N GLY A 577 -4.77 3.63 30.90
CA GLY A 577 -5.26 4.94 31.34
C GLY A 577 -6.78 5.01 31.50
N VAL A 578 -7.47 3.87 31.42
CA VAL A 578 -8.94 3.81 31.56
C VAL A 578 -9.31 4.09 33.02
N VAL A 579 -10.25 5.01 33.19
CA VAL A 579 -10.82 5.39 34.48
C VAL A 579 -12.23 4.81 34.59
N THR A 580 -12.52 4.14 35.70
CA THR A 580 -13.81 3.51 35.98
C THR A 580 -14.32 3.93 37.34
N GLY A 581 -15.63 3.88 37.56
CA GLY A 581 -16.24 4.27 38.84
C GLY A 581 -17.60 4.92 38.64
N ASP A 582 -18.08 5.59 39.67
CA ASP A 582 -19.29 6.42 39.60
C ASP A 582 -19.11 7.55 38.57
N ASP A 583 -20.10 7.74 37.69
CA ASP A 583 -20.03 8.67 36.57
C ASP A 583 -19.71 10.10 37.01
N ALA A 584 -20.26 10.55 38.15
CA ALA A 584 -20.03 11.91 38.63
C ALA A 584 -18.58 12.11 39.10
N ARG A 585 -17.97 11.06 39.68
CA ARG A 585 -16.56 11.07 40.09
C ARG A 585 -15.62 10.95 38.90
N VAL A 586 -15.93 10.07 37.94
CA VAL A 586 -15.16 9.91 36.70
C VAL A 586 -15.15 11.23 35.93
N GLN A 587 -16.30 11.90 35.81
CA GLN A 587 -16.38 13.20 35.15
C GLN A 587 -15.54 14.27 35.86
N GLN A 588 -15.54 14.27 37.19
CA GLN A 588 -14.73 15.21 37.97
C GLN A 588 -13.22 14.94 37.82
N TYR A 589 -12.82 13.67 37.74
CA TYR A 589 -11.45 13.28 37.42
C TYR A 589 -11.05 13.75 36.00
N ILE A 590 -11.93 13.55 35.00
CA ILE A 590 -11.70 14.03 33.62
C ILE A 590 -11.49 15.55 33.61
N ASN A 591 -12.32 16.30 34.36
CA ASN A 591 -12.18 17.75 34.47
C ASN A 591 -10.82 18.15 35.07
N PHE A 592 -10.35 17.43 36.08
CA PHE A 592 -9.03 17.63 36.65
C PHE A 592 -7.93 17.42 35.60
N VAL A 593 -7.95 16.30 34.87
CA VAL A 593 -6.94 16.01 33.84
C VAL A 593 -6.92 17.10 32.76
N LYS A 594 -8.09 17.52 32.26
CA LYS A 594 -8.19 18.53 31.17
C LYS A 594 -7.85 19.96 31.59
N THR A 595 -8.23 20.36 32.80
CA THR A 595 -8.20 21.78 33.21
C THR A 595 -7.35 22.07 34.43
N GLY A 596 -7.30 21.11 35.37
CA GLY A 596 -6.67 21.27 36.67
C GLY A 596 -5.20 20.88 36.68
N TRP A 597 -4.80 19.86 35.91
CA TRP A 597 -3.42 19.42 35.86
C TRP A 597 -2.53 20.37 35.05
N ARG A 598 -1.32 20.58 35.55
CA ARG A 598 -0.24 21.35 34.95
C ARG A 598 1.03 20.49 34.92
N PRO A 599 1.54 20.14 33.73
CA PRO A 599 2.76 19.34 33.54
C PRO A 599 4.01 19.93 34.18
#